data_AF-A0A9E1KW08-F1
#
_entry.id   AF-A0A9E1KW08-F1
#
_cell.length_a   1.000
_cell.length_b   1.000
_cell.length_c   1.000
_cell.angle_alpha   90.00
_cell.angle_beta   90.00
_cell.angle_gamma   90.00
#
_symmetry.space_group_name_H-M   'P 1'
#
loop_
_entity.id
_entity.type
_entity.pdbx_description
1 polymer ?
#
loop_
_entity_poly.entity_id
_entity_poly.type
_entity_poly.pdbx_seq_one_letter_code
_entity_poly.pdbx_strand_id
1 'polypeptide(L)' 'MNIGNIKHFITAIAVIFITFSFGSGQLLAEQELNIGIMGPFTGPAAKTGAQFKGSTTLRLEAINYKVGDYKLNPIWIDSQ' A
#
# COMPACT_ATOMS: atom_id res chain seq x y z
N MET A 1 -43.47 24.84 -13.29
CA MET A 1 -42.03 24.75 -13.64
C MET A 1 -41.93 24.61 -15.16
N ASN A 2 -41.21 25.50 -15.84
CA ASN A 2 -41.19 25.52 -17.30
C ASN A 2 -40.31 24.38 -17.85
N ILE A 3 -40.69 23.79 -18.98
CA ILE A 3 -40.01 22.61 -19.58
C ILE A 3 -38.51 22.82 -19.79
N GLY A 4 -38.09 24.07 -20.04
CA GLY A 4 -36.67 24.46 -20.10
C GLY A 4 -35.92 24.17 -18.80
N ASN A 5 -36.49 24.51 -17.64
CA ASN A 5 -35.81 24.33 -16.34
C ASN A 5 -35.69 22.85 -15.94
N ILE A 6 -36.61 22.00 -16.40
CA ILE A 6 -36.57 20.55 -16.18
C ILE A 6 -35.43 19.91 -17.00
N LYS A 7 -35.22 20.33 -18.25
CA LYS A 7 -34.13 19.81 -19.09
C LYS A 7 -32.76 20.13 -18.48
N HIS A 8 -32.53 21.37 -18.05
CA HIS A 8 -31.27 21.77 -17.41
C HIS A 8 -31.02 21.02 -16.09
N PHE A 9 -32.08 20.73 -15.33
CA PHE A 9 -31.99 19.95 -14.10
C PHE A 9 -31.60 18.49 -14.36
N ILE A 10 -32.21 17.85 -15.38
CA ILE A 10 -31.86 16.49 -15.79
C ILE A 10 -30.42 16.43 -16.31
N THR A 11 -30.01 17.41 -17.12
CA THR A 11 -28.63 17.49 -17.62
C THR A 11 -27.62 17.66 -16.47
N ALA A 12 -27.93 18.48 -15.46
CA ALA A 12 -27.05 18.66 -14.30
C ALA A 12 -26.87 17.36 -13.50
N ILE A 13 -27.93 16.57 -13.32
CA ILE A 13 -27.86 15.26 -12.66
C ILE A 13 -27.01 14.28 -13.47
N ALA A 14 -27.18 14.23 -14.79
CA ALA A 14 -26.39 13.36 -15.66
C ALA A 14 -24.88 13.70 -15.62
N VAL A 15 -24.54 15.00 -15.58
CA VAL A 15 -23.13 15.45 -15.47
C VAL A 15 -22.53 15.05 -14.12
N ILE A 16 -23.27 15.18 -13.02
CA ILE A 16 -22.83 14.77 -11.68
C ILE A 16 -22.60 13.24 -11.62
N PHE A 17 -23.46 12.46 -12.25
CA PHE A 17 -23.31 11.00 -12.28
C PHE A 17 -22.08 10.56 -13.10
N ILE A 18 -21.80 11.25 -14.21
CA ILE A 18 -20.63 11.01 -15.05
C ILE A 18 -19.34 11.41 -14.31
N THR A 19 -19.29 12.56 -13.65
CA THR A 19 -18.10 12.97 -12.89
C THR A 19 -17.87 12.09 -11.66
N PHE A 20 -18.91 11.59 -11.01
CA PHE A 20 -18.77 10.63 -9.91
C PHE A 20 -18.24 9.27 -10.40
N SER A 21 -18.67 8.81 -11.58
CA SER A 21 -18.23 7.53 -12.17
C SER A 21 -16.78 7.54 -12.67
N PHE A 22 -16.24 8.71 -13.02
CA PHE A 22 -14.85 8.87 -13.47
C PHE A 22 -13.90 9.39 -12.36
N GLY A 23 -14.41 9.94 -11.27
CA GLY A 23 -13.63 10.54 -10.18
C GLY A 23 -13.11 9.56 -9.11
N SER A 24 -13.56 8.31 -9.11
CA SER A 24 -13.17 7.30 -8.10
C SER A 24 -11.97 6.43 -8.49
N GLY A 25 -11.34 6.69 -9.65
CA GLY A 25 -10.36 5.81 -10.29
C GLY A 25 -8.92 5.93 -9.82
N GLN A 26 -8.63 6.63 -8.73
CA GLN A 26 -7.32 6.57 -8.07
C GLN A 26 -7.50 6.11 -6.62
N LEU A 27 -8.04 4.90 -6.47
CA LEU A 27 -7.73 4.10 -5.29
C LEU A 27 -6.22 3.95 -5.28
N LEU A 28 -5.55 4.54 -4.28
CA LEU A 28 -4.11 4.49 -4.07
C LEU A 28 -3.64 3.06 -4.29
N ALA A 29 -3.04 2.79 -5.45
CA ALA A 29 -2.48 1.48 -5.74
C ALA A 29 -1.37 1.28 -4.73
N GLU A 30 -1.57 0.36 -3.79
CA GLU A 30 -0.60 0.06 -2.74
C GLU A 30 0.67 -0.46 -3.44
N GLN A 31 1.73 0.35 -3.42
CA GLN A 31 2.96 0.05 -4.15
C GLN A 31 3.77 -0.97 -3.34
N GLU A 32 4.15 -2.09 -3.94
CA GLU A 32 5.02 -3.05 -3.26
C GLU A 32 6.47 -2.56 -3.26
N LEU A 33 7.09 -2.50 -2.08
CA LEU A 33 8.50 -2.16 -1.90
C LEU A 33 9.25 -3.36 -1.34
N ASN A 34 10.12 -3.95 -2.15
CA ASN A 34 11.00 -5.03 -1.73
C ASN A 34 12.20 -4.48 -0.95
N ILE A 35 12.39 -4.94 0.29
CA ILE A 35 13.51 -4.51 1.14
C ILE A 35 14.42 -5.71 1.43
N GLY A 36 15.65 -5.67 0.93
CA GLY A 36 16.67 -6.64 1.26
C GLY A 36 17.20 -6.44 2.69
N ILE A 37 17.10 -7.47 3.53
CA ILE A 37 17.63 -7.47 4.89
C ILE A 37 18.72 -8.53 4.97
N MET A 38 19.96 -8.09 5.06
CA MET A 38 21.14 -8.94 5.09
C MET A 38 21.56 -9.23 6.53
N GLY A 39 21.86 -10.49 6.84
CA GLY A 39 22.39 -10.88 8.14
C GLY A 39 22.92 -12.31 8.13
N PRO A 40 23.65 -12.73 9.17
CA PRO A 40 24.17 -14.08 9.29
C PRO A 40 23.04 -15.01 9.75
N PHE A 41 22.22 -15.50 8.82
CA PHE A 41 21.08 -16.35 9.13
C PHE A 41 21.48 -17.83 9.25
N THR A 42 22.66 -18.19 8.76
CA THR A 42 23.30 -19.49 9.01
C THR A 42 24.71 -19.34 9.61
N GLY A 43 25.40 -20.46 9.83
CA GLY A 43 26.76 -20.50 10.34
C GLY A 43 26.91 -20.17 11.84
N PRO A 44 28.15 -19.91 12.31
CA PRO A 44 28.44 -19.72 13.75
C PRO A 44 27.70 -18.55 14.39
N ALA A 45 27.33 -17.54 13.60
CA ALA A 45 26.63 -16.34 14.02
C ALA A 45 25.09 -16.41 13.86
N ALA A 46 24.53 -17.57 13.47
CA ALA A 46 23.09 -17.75 13.22
C ALA A 46 22.19 -17.31 14.38
N LYS A 47 22.65 -17.49 15.63
CA LYS A 47 21.89 -17.07 16.82
C LYS A 47 21.68 -15.55 16.85
N THR A 48 22.70 -14.77 16.47
CA THR A 48 22.60 -13.31 16.36
C THR A 48 21.71 -12.92 15.19
N GLY A 49 21.84 -13.59 14.04
CA GLY A 49 20.95 -13.37 12.89
C GLY A 49 19.48 -13.64 13.21
N ALA A 50 19.19 -14.68 14.00
CA ALA A 50 17.83 -14.99 14.46
C ALA A 50 17.26 -13.88 15.36
N GLN A 51 18.08 -13.28 16.24
CA GLN A 51 17.67 -12.13 17.04
C GLN A 51 17.36 -10.91 16.18
N PHE A 52 18.20 -10.60 15.19
CA PHE A 52 17.96 -9.50 14.25
C PHE A 52 16.72 -9.71 13.40
N LYS A 53 16.51 -10.93 12.89
CA LYS A 53 15.30 -11.29 12.15
C LYS A 53 14.07 -11.09 13.02
N GLY A 54 14.10 -11.60 14.26
CA GLY A 54 13.02 -11.44 15.22
C GLY A 54 12.69 -9.98 15.54
N SER A 55 13.69 -9.16 15.91
CA SER A 55 13.46 -7.74 16.23
C SER A 55 12.94 -6.95 15.04
N THR A 56 13.44 -7.27 13.84
CA THR A 56 13.02 -6.59 12.61
C THR A 56 11.60 -7.00 12.22
N THR A 57 11.25 -8.28 12.31
CA THR A 57 9.87 -8.77 12.10
C THR A 57 8.89 -8.10 13.05
N LEU A 58 9.19 -8.04 14.35
CA LEU A 58 8.34 -7.35 15.33
C LEU A 58 8.12 -5.88 14.98
N ARG A 59 9.16 -5.19 14.50
CA ARG A 59 9.03 -3.79 14.09
C ARG A 59 8.20 -3.62 12.82
N LEU A 60 8.37 -4.50 11.84
CA LEU A 60 7.59 -4.51 10.60
C LEU A 60 6.11 -4.81 10.88
N GLU A 61 5.82 -5.76 11.76
CA GLU A 61 4.45 -6.05 12.24
C GLU A 61 3.84 -4.84 12.93
N ALA A 62 4.59 -4.14 13.79
CA ALA A 62 4.10 -2.96 14.49
C ALA A 62 3.73 -1.78 13.56
N ILE A 63 4.24 -1.77 12.33
CA ILE A 63 3.86 -0.79 11.29
C ILE A 63 2.96 -1.40 10.22
N ASN A 64 2.40 -2.59 10.46
CA ASN A 64 1.58 -3.35 9.52
C ASN A 64 2.25 -3.54 8.15
N TYR A 65 3.58 -3.69 8.13
CA TYR A 65 4.37 -3.76 6.90
C TYR A 65 4.10 -2.59 5.95
N LYS A 66 3.83 -1.38 6.47
CA LYS A 66 3.46 -0.23 5.63
C LYS A 66 4.23 1.04 5.99
N VAL A 67 4.69 1.75 4.96
CA VAL A 67 5.27 3.10 5.09
C VAL A 67 4.73 3.97 3.96
N GLY A 68 3.98 5.02 4.31
CA GLY A 68 3.30 5.86 3.31
C GLY A 68 2.33 5.02 2.48
N ASP A 69 2.49 5.08 1.16
CA ASP A 69 1.71 4.31 0.18
C ASP A 69 2.34 2.95 -0.17
N TYR A 70 3.45 2.59 0.49
CA TYR A 70 4.19 1.36 0.21
C TYR A 70 3.85 0.24 1.18
N LYS A 71 3.55 -0.93 0.63
CA LYS A 71 3.57 -2.21 1.34
C LYS A 71 4.97 -2.82 1.26
N LEU A 72 5.55 -3.07 2.41
CA LEU A 72 6.91 -3.59 2.54
C LEU A 72 6.94 -5.11 2.39
N ASN A 73 7.80 -5.59 1.51
CA ASN A 73 8.07 -7.00 1.32
C ASN A 73 9.53 -7.31 1.72
N PRO A 74 9.78 -7.80 2.94
CA PRO A 74 11.13 -8.11 3.41
C PRO A 74 11.69 -9.36 2.73
N ILE A 75 12.89 -9.23 2.15
CA ILE A 75 13.66 -10.32 1.55
C ILE A 75 14.87 -10.59 2.42
N TRP A 76 14.93 -11.75 3.05
CA TRP A 76 16.02 -12.14 3.94
C TRP A 76 17.19 -12.72 3.13
N ILE A 77 18.35 -12.09 3.24
CA ILE A 77 19.56 -12.48 2.50
C ILE A 77 20.60 -12.95 3.51
N ASP A 78 20.96 -14.23 3.43
CA ASP A 78 22.03 -14.75 4.26
C ASP A 78 23.38 -14.19 3.79
N SER A 79 24.17 -13.68 4.73
CA SER A 79 25.50 -13.12 4.45
C SER A 79 26.60 -14.17 4.39
N GLN A 80 26.27 -15.44 4.63
CA GLN A 80 27.15 -16.61 4.60
C GLN A 80 26.63 -17.62 3.57
#